data_AF-A0A0M5JKD5-F1
#
_entry.id   AF-A0A0M5JKD5-F1
#
_cell.length_a   1.000
_cell.length_b   1.000
_cell.length_c   1.000
_cell.angle_alpha   90.00
_cell.angle_beta   90.00
_cell.angle_gamma   90.00
#
_symmetry.space_group_name_H-M   'P 1'
#
loop_
_entity.id
_entity.type
_entity.pdbx_description
1 polymer ?
#
loop_
_entity_poly.entity_id
_entity_poly.type
_entity_poly.pdbx_seq_one_letter_code
_entity_poly.pdbx_strand_id
1 'polypeptide(L)' 'MLISIGILVISTAIFLIEIPNLLKNGYTKDIWIFSILLLFGTGLSIAMAFQVKLSNPLDWVTYVYRPFSDFIMSTFK' A
#
# COMPACT_ATOMS: atom_id res chain seq x y z
N MET A 1 13.20 -12.44 6.26
CA MET A 1 13.58 -13.02 4.94
C MET A 1 12.54 -14.01 4.41
N LEU A 2 12.16 -15.07 5.14
CA LEU A 2 11.20 -16.07 4.63
C LEU A 2 9.83 -15.47 4.24
N ILE A 3 9.33 -14.53 5.04
CA ILE A 3 8.04 -13.85 4.81
C ILE A 3 8.06 -13.04 3.50
N SER A 4 9.13 -12.28 3.25
CA SER A 4 9.30 -11.47 2.04
C SER A 4 9.36 -12.33 0.77
N ILE A 5 9.98 -13.51 0.86
CA ILE A 5 10.02 -14.49 -0.24
C ILE A 5 8.61 -15.01 -0.52
N GLY A 6 7.83 -15.35 0.52
CA GLY A 6 6.44 -15.77 0.36
C GLY A 6 5.58 -14.71 -0.32
N ILE A 7 5.73 -13.44 0.09
CA ILE A 7 5.03 -12.30 -0.53
C ILE A 7 5.39 -12.17 -2.02
N LEU A 8 6.67 -12.29 -2.37
CA LEU A 8 7.11 -12.24 -3.77
C LEU A 8 6.52 -13.38 -4.60
N VAL A 9 6.55 -14.62 -4.08
CA VAL A 9 5.98 -15.78 -4.78
C VAL A 9 4.49 -15.59 -5.05
N ILE A 10 3.72 -15.14 -4.05
CA ILE A 10 2.28 -14.88 -4.20
C ILE A 10 2.05 -13.75 -5.20
N SER A 11 2.79 -12.64 -5.09
CA SER A 11 2.67 -11.51 -6.02
C SER A 11 2.99 -11.92 -7.46
N THR A 12 4.00 -12.77 -7.68
CA THR A 12 4.33 -13.29 -9.01
C THR A 12 3.24 -14.22 -9.53
N ALA A 13 2.67 -15.08 -8.68
CA ALA A 13 1.55 -15.94 -9.08
C ALA A 13 0.33 -15.12 -9.52
N ILE A 14 -0.04 -14.09 -8.75
CA ILE A 14 -1.13 -13.17 -9.11
C ILE A 14 -0.84 -12.48 -10.45
N PHE A 15 0.38 -11.95 -10.62
CA PHE A 15 0.79 -11.32 -11.88
C PHE A 15 0.63 -12.25 -13.08
N LEU A 16 1.07 -13.51 -12.95
CA LEU A 16 1.01 -14.50 -14.04
C LEU A 16 -0.42 -14.94 -14.37
N ILE A 17 -1.38 -14.84 -13.45
CA ILE A 17 -2.78 -15.18 -13.70
C ILE A 17 -3.54 -13.98 -14.30
N GLU A 18 -3.34 -12.78 -13.75
CA GLU A 18 -4.11 -11.60 -14.11
C GLU A 18 -3.66 -11.00 -15.45
N ILE A 19 -2.35 -10.85 -15.68
CA ILE A 19 -1.78 -10.21 -16.88
C ILE A 19 -2.24 -10.87 -18.19
N PRO A 20 -2.20 -12.21 -18.37
CA PRO A 20 -2.67 -12.82 -19.60
C PRO A 20 -4.18 -12.66 -19.78
N ASN A 21 -4.96 -12.59 -18.69
CA ASN A 21 -6.40 -12.33 -18.76
C ASN A 21 -6.67 -10.89 -19.25
N LEU A 22 -5.96 -9.91 -18.69
CA LEU A 22 -6.05 -8.50 -19.08
C LEU A 22 -5.58 -8.25 -20.53
N LEU A 23 -4.49 -8.91 -20.95
CA LEU A 23 -3.99 -8.87 -22.33
C LEU A 23 -5.00 -9.45 -23.32
N LYS A 24 -5.62 -10.60 -22.99
CA LYS A 24 -6.64 -11.24 -23.83
C LYS A 24 -7.85 -10.34 -24.08
N ASN A 25 -8.22 -9.53 -23.10
CA ASN A 25 -9.36 -8.61 -23.21
C ASN A 25 -8.98 -7.24 -23.80
N GLY A 26 -7.71 -7.02 -24.17
CA GLY A 26 -7.24 -5.78 -24.79
C GLY A 26 -7.14 -4.57 -23.85
N TYR A 27 -7.25 -4.78 -22.53
CA TYR A 27 -7.25 -3.71 -21.53
C TYR A 27 -5.84 -3.29 -21.11
N THR A 28 -5.10 -2.67 -22.03
CA THR A 28 -3.70 -2.27 -21.81
C THR A 28 -3.53 -1.21 -20.71
N LYS A 29 -4.54 -0.36 -20.49
CA LYS A 29 -4.54 0.61 -19.38
C LYS A 29 -4.71 -0.05 -18.02
N ASP A 30 -5.54 -1.09 -17.96
CA ASP A 30 -5.85 -1.81 -16.73
C ASP A 30 -4.64 -2.62 -16.27
N ILE A 31 -3.84 -3.16 -17.20
CA ILE A 31 -2.54 -3.78 -16.92
C ILE A 31 -1.61 -2.82 -16.18
N TRP A 32 -1.58 -1.56 -16.62
CA TRP A 32 -0.72 -0.53 -16.02
C TRP A 32 -1.14 -0.21 -14.60
N ILE A 33 -2.45 0.01 -14.39
CA ILE A 33 -3.04 0.29 -13.08
C ILE A 33 -2.82 -0.91 -12.14
N PHE A 34 -3.13 -2.12 -12.61
CA PHE A 34 -2.92 -3.37 -11.87
C PHE A 34 -1.46 -3.54 -11.46
N SER A 35 -0.52 -3.35 -12.40
CA SER A 35 0.91 -3.51 -12.13
C SER A 35 1.40 -2.51 -11.08
N ILE A 36 1.01 -1.25 -11.17
CA ILE A 36 1.33 -0.24 -10.15
C ILE A 36 0.77 -0.65 -8.80
N LEU A 37 -0.51 -1.03 -8.74
CA LEU A 37 -1.19 -1.37 -7.51
C LEU A 37 -0.57 -2.61 -6.84
N LEU A 38 -0.23 -3.63 -7.64
CA LEU A 38 0.44 -4.83 -7.20
C LEU A 38 1.84 -4.52 -6.66
N LEU A 39 2.60 -3.66 -7.35
CA LEU A 39 3.94 -3.28 -6.95
C LEU A 39 3.92 -2.46 -5.65
N PHE A 40 2.94 -1.57 -5.47
CA PHE A 40 2.69 -0.86 -4.22
C PHE A 40 2.32 -1.81 -3.07
N GLY A 41 1.35 -2.70 -3.28
CA GLY A 41 0.92 -3.67 -2.27
C GLY A 41 2.05 -4.60 -1.84
N THR A 42 2.83 -5.11 -2.79
CA THR A 42 4.00 -5.95 -2.54
C THR A 42 5.11 -5.19 -1.83
N GLY A 43 5.41 -3.96 -2.26
CA GLY A 43 6.39 -3.10 -1.61
C GLY A 43 6.03 -2.77 -0.16
N LEU A 44 4.77 -2.41 0.10
CA LEU A 44 4.25 -2.17 1.46
C LEU A 44 4.31 -3.44 2.32
N SER A 45 3.93 -4.59 1.76
CA SER A 45 3.98 -5.87 2.46
C SER A 45 5.41 -6.26 2.84
N ILE A 46 6.37 -6.03 1.96
CA ILE A 46 7.79 -6.23 2.24
C ILE A 46 8.27 -5.25 3.32
N ALA A 47 7.93 -3.96 3.21
CA ALA A 47 8.29 -2.96 4.21
C ALA A 47 7.77 -3.31 5.62
N MET A 48 6.52 -3.77 5.72
CA MET A 48 5.95 -4.31 6.95
C MET A 48 6.70 -5.56 7.44
N ALA A 49 7.05 -6.49 6.55
CA ALA A 49 7.78 -7.71 6.90
C ALA A 49 9.20 -7.44 7.44
N PHE A 50 9.83 -6.34 7.03
CA PHE A 50 11.11 -5.88 7.57
C PHE A 50 10.99 -5.07 8.87
N GLN A 51 9.77 -4.94 9.43
CA GLN A 51 9.48 -4.06 10.55
C GLN A 51 10.06 -2.65 10.36
N VAL A 52 10.10 -2.19 9.10
CA VAL A 52 10.31 -0.77 8.84
C VAL A 52 9.21 -0.07 9.62
N LYS A 53 9.59 0.90 10.46
CA LYS A 53 8.64 1.76 11.16
C LYS A 53 7.87 2.55 10.10
N LEU A 54 6.89 1.92 9.48
CA LEU A 54 5.75 2.64 8.93
C LEU A 54 5.15 3.31 10.16
N SER A 55 5.36 4.62 10.27
CA SER A 55 4.59 5.46 11.17
C SER A 55 3.14 5.01 11.05
N ASN A 56 2.51 4.74 12.19
CA ASN A 56 1.16 4.21 12.19
C ASN A 56 0.31 5.17 11.33
N PRO A 57 -0.55 4.70 10.41
CA PRO A 57 -1.46 5.60 9.72
C PRO A 57 -2.24 6.50 10.68
N LEU A 58 -2.49 6.01 11.91
CA LEU A 58 -3.06 6.80 12.99
C LEU A 58 -2.16 7.95 13.46
N ASP A 59 -0.84 7.85 13.39
CA ASP A 59 0.09 8.95 13.69
C ASP A 59 -0.04 10.06 12.65
N TRP A 60 -0.24 9.69 11.38
CA TRP A 60 -0.45 10.66 10.30
C TRP A 60 -1.81 11.34 10.42
N VAL A 61 -2.86 10.58 10.75
CA VAL A 61 -4.17 11.14 11.09
C VAL A 61 -4.03 12.08 12.29
N THR A 62 -3.34 11.66 13.34
CA THR A 62 -3.11 12.48 14.53
C THR A 62 -2.35 13.76 14.20
N TYR A 63 -1.34 13.71 13.32
CA TYR A 63 -0.61 14.89 12.86
C TYR A 63 -1.50 15.91 12.13
N VAL A 64 -2.40 15.43 11.26
CA VAL A 64 -3.37 16.27 10.53
C VAL A 64 -4.43 16.86 11.47
N TYR A 65 -4.90 16.07 12.43
CA TYR A 65 -5.95 16.49 13.37
C TYR A 65 -5.43 17.32 14.54
N ARG A 66 -4.14 17.23 14.88
CA ARG A 66 -3.49 18.01 15.95
C ARG A 66 -3.76 19.52 15.88
N PRO A 67 -3.52 20.21 14.74
CA PRO A 67 -3.77 21.65 14.65
C PRO A 67 -5.24 22.01 14.88
N PHE A 68 -6.18 21.14 14.48
CA PHE A 68 -7.60 21.35 14.71
C PHE A 68 -7.96 21.17 16.19
N SER A 69 -7.42 20.15 16.85
CA SER A 69 -7.55 19.95 18.30
C SER A 69 -6.96 21.12 19.08
N ASP A 70 -5.77 21.60 18.71
CA ASP A 70 -5.12 22.74 19.36
C ASP A 70 -5.93 24.04 19.17
N PHE A 71 -6.55 24.24 18.00
CA PHE A 71 -7.41 25.37 17.73
C PHE A 71 -8.66 25.37 18.63
N ILE A 72 -9.34 24.23 18.74
CA ILE A 72 -10.48 24.07 19.65
C ILE A 72 -10.04 24.29 21.10
N MET A 73 -8.96 23.65 21.54
CA MET A 73 -8.45 23.79 22.91
C MET A 73 -8.05 25.23 23.26
N SER A 74 -7.54 25.99 22.28
CA SER A 74 -7.19 27.40 22.45
C SER A 74 -8.40 28.34 22.56
N THR A 75 -9.55 27.95 22.01
CA THR A 75 -10.79 28.74 22.05
C THR A 75 -11.57 28.50 23.35
N PHE A 76 -11.39 27.34 23.98
CA PHE A 76 -12.01 26.99 25.27
C PHE A 76 -11.19 27.42 26.50
N LYS A 77 -10.05 28.09 26.29
CA LYS A 77 -9.19 28.63 27.35
C LYS A 77 -9.32 30.15 27.43
#